data_AF-A0A2C6WRU0-F1
#
_entry.id   AF-A0A2C6WRU0-F1
#
_cell.length_a   1.000
_cell.length_b   1.000
_cell.length_c   1.000
_cell.angle_alpha   90.00
_cell.angle_beta   90.00
_cell.angle_gamma   90.00
#
_symmetry.space_group_name_H-M   'P 1'
#
loop_
_entity.id
_entity.type
_entity.pdbx_description
1 polymer ?
#
loop_
_entity_poly.entity_id
_entity_poly.type
_entity_poly.pdbx_seq_one_letter_code
_entity_poly.pdbx_strand_id
1 'polypeptide(L)'
;MHIDMNHPVIAINVSLKFYQLQMVSGHLILLTDRIVFKSLKGTHITNVTETILFSEIKNLKMGLSFSPFRIAIIRIDGETWIFDQINRKDAKKFVELYHDIK
;
A
#
# COMPACT_ATOMS: atom_id res chain seq x y z
N MET A 1 -17.13 -0.30 11.53
CA MET A 1 -15.77 -0.55 12.07
C MET A 1 -15.03 0.79 12.04
N HIS A 2 -14.58 1.30 13.18
CA HIS A 2 -13.83 2.57 13.24
C HIS A 2 -12.35 2.25 13.00
N ILE A 3 -11.78 2.72 11.89
CA ILE A 3 -10.35 2.56 11.59
C ILE A 3 -9.64 3.76 12.24
N ASP A 4 -8.83 3.52 13.27
CA ASP A 4 -8.01 4.59 13.85
C ASP A 4 -6.83 4.92 12.93
N MET A 5 -6.95 6.03 12.21
CA MET A 5 -5.94 6.53 11.30
C MET A 5 -5.00 7.54 11.97
N ASN A 6 -5.22 7.87 13.24
CA ASN A 6 -4.42 8.89 13.95
C ASN A 6 -3.11 8.33 14.50
N HIS A 7 -3.02 7.00 14.66
CA HIS A 7 -1.84 6.32 15.19
C HIS A 7 -1.34 5.24 14.23
N PRO A 8 -0.93 5.60 13.01
CA PRO A 8 -0.38 4.62 12.08
C PRO A 8 0.98 4.12 12.57
N VAL A 9 1.28 2.84 12.30
CA VAL A 9 2.63 2.28 12.48
C VAL A 9 3.60 3.02 11.54
N ILE A 10 3.20 3.17 10.28
CA ILE A 10 3.89 3.99 9.30
C ILE A 10 2.92 4.39 8.18
N ALA A 11 3.12 5.57 7.60
CA ALA A 11 2.49 6.00 6.35
C ALA A 11 3.57 6.40 5.35
N ILE A 12 3.47 5.91 4.12
CA ILE A 12 4.44 6.17 3.05
C ILE A 12 3.73 6.69 1.79
N ASN A 13 4.43 7.51 1.00
CA ASN A 13 3.92 7.99 -0.29
C ASN A 13 4.11 6.93 -1.36
N VAL A 14 3.06 6.65 -2.12
CA VAL A 14 3.06 5.64 -3.18
C VAL A 14 2.20 6.06 -4.36
N SER A 15 2.37 5.38 -5.49
CA SER A 15 1.46 5.42 -6.62
C SER A 15 0.88 4.03 -6.88
N LEU A 16 -0.43 3.87 -6.65
CA LEU A 16 -1.16 2.64 -6.99
C LEU A 16 -1.26 2.52 -8.50
N LYS A 17 -0.79 1.41 -9.06
CA LYS A 17 -1.02 1.06 -10.46
C LYS A 17 -2.46 0.59 -10.63
N PHE A 18 -3.32 1.47 -11.14
CA PHE A 18 -4.72 1.22 -11.42
C PHE A 18 -4.91 0.82 -12.89
N TYR A 19 -6.07 0.26 -13.23
CA TYR A 19 -6.41 -0.29 -14.54
C TYR A 19 -5.93 0.59 -15.72
N GLN A 20 -5.49 -0.03 -16.84
CA GLN A 20 -5.06 0.65 -18.08
C GLN A 20 -3.92 1.70 -17.92
N LEU A 21 -2.84 1.35 -17.20
CA LEU A 21 -1.62 2.17 -17.05
C LEU A 21 -1.82 3.50 -16.29
N GLN A 22 -2.98 3.73 -15.69
CA GLN A 22 -3.20 4.90 -14.86
C GLN A 22 -2.60 4.68 -13.47
N MET A 23 -1.98 5.73 -12.92
CA MET A 23 -1.42 5.69 -11.57
C MET A 23 -2.19 6.65 -10.67
N VAL A 24 -2.55 6.17 -9.48
CA VAL A 24 -3.24 6.97 -8.46
C VAL A 24 -2.26 7.21 -7.32
N SER A 25 -1.83 8.46 -7.14
CA SER A 25 -0.95 8.83 -6.04
C SER A 25 -1.73 8.87 -4.72
N GLY A 26 -1.10 8.40 -3.65
CA GLY A 26 -1.73 8.25 -2.35
C GLY A 26 -0.75 7.92 -1.24
N HIS A 27 -1.31 7.64 -0.07
CA HIS A 27 -0.59 7.11 1.06
C HIS A 27 -0.92 5.63 1.24
N LEU A 28 0.12 4.81 1.42
CA LEU A 28 -0.01 3.45 1.93
C LEU A 28 0.27 3.48 3.43
N ILE A 29 -0.71 3.07 4.22
CA ILE A 29 -0.74 3.26 5.67
C ILE A 29 -0.80 1.87 6.31
N LEU A 30 0.19 1.56 7.12
CA LEU A 30 0.24 0.34 7.91
C LEU A 30 -0.37 0.62 9.29
N LEU A 31 -1.38 -0.17 9.65
CA LEU A 31 -1.94 -0.24 10.99
C LEU A 31 -1.55 -1.59 11.61
N THR A 32 -1.98 -1.84 12.83
CA THR A 32 -1.63 -3.07 13.58
C THR A 32 -2.31 -4.34 13.06
N ASP A 33 -3.38 -4.21 12.27
CA ASP A 33 -4.18 -5.35 11.78
C ASP A 33 -4.48 -5.31 10.27
N ARG A 34 -4.11 -4.22 9.60
CA ARG A 34 -4.50 -3.96 8.21
C ARG A 34 -3.57 -2.97 7.52
N ILE A 35 -3.70 -2.90 6.21
CA ILE A 35 -3.10 -1.88 5.35
C ILE A 35 -4.22 -1.07 4.72
N VAL A 36 -4.07 0.26 4.71
CA VAL A 36 -5.01 1.19 4.08
C VAL A 36 -4.28 1.96 3.00
N PHE A 37 -4.79 1.92 1.77
CA PHE A 37 -4.42 2.86 0.73
C PHE A 37 -5.42 4.02 0.71
N LYS A 38 -4.93 5.25 0.70
CA LYS A 38 -5.74 6.46 0.61
C LYS A 38 -5.21 7.36 -0.50
N SER A 39 -5.99 7.55 -1.56
CA SER A 39 -5.63 8.46 -2.65
C SER A 39 -5.56 9.92 -2.18
N LEU A 40 -4.69 10.71 -2.80
CA LEU A 40 -4.67 12.16 -2.63
C LEU A 40 -5.89 12.79 -3.35
N LYS A 41 -6.54 13.79 -2.74
CA LYS A 41 -7.61 14.55 -3.40
C LYS A 41 -7.00 15.34 -4.56
N GLY A 42 -7.38 14.99 -5.80
CA GLY A 42 -6.90 15.68 -7.00
C GLY A 42 -6.78 14.79 -8.24
N THR A 43 -6.87 13.47 -8.10
CA THR A 43 -7.00 12.58 -9.25
C THR A 43 -8.42 12.70 -9.83
N HIS A 44 -8.56 12.75 -11.16
CA HIS A 44 -9.86 12.69 -11.85
C HIS A 44 -10.67 11.41 -11.57
N ILE A 45 -10.04 10.45 -10.87
CA ILE A 45 -10.62 9.23 -10.35
C ILE A 45 -11.07 9.53 -8.92
N THR A 46 -12.34 9.24 -8.62
CA THR A 46 -12.98 9.34 -7.29
C THR A 46 -12.05 8.87 -6.17
N ASN A 47 -12.12 9.48 -4.98
CA ASN A 47 -11.31 9.11 -3.81
C ASN A 47 -11.26 7.58 -3.62
N VAL A 48 -10.15 6.95 -4.01
CA VAL A 48 -9.94 5.52 -3.83
C VAL A 48 -9.40 5.34 -2.43
N THR A 49 -10.19 4.71 -1.57
CA THR A 49 -9.75 4.28 -0.25
C THR A 49 -9.96 2.79 -0.16
N GLU A 50 -8.88 2.06 0.08
CA GLU A 50 -8.90 0.61 0.05
C GLU A 50 -8.25 0.04 1.29
N THR A 51 -8.91 -0.93 1.89
CA THR A 51 -8.50 -1.53 3.15
C THR A 51 -8.30 -3.02 2.96
N ILE A 52 -7.11 -3.51 3.33
CA ILE A 52 -6.72 -4.91 3.19
C ILE A 52 -6.36 -5.42 4.59
N LEU A 53 -7.16 -6.34 5.13
CA LEU A 53 -6.87 -6.95 6.43
C LEU A 53 -5.68 -7.89 6.31
N PHE A 54 -4.86 -8.04 7.36
CA PHE A 54 -3.72 -8.98 7.33
C PHE A 54 -4.14 -10.42 7.08
N SER A 55 -5.35 -10.79 7.51
CA SER A 55 -5.99 -12.09 7.25
C SER A 55 -6.31 -12.32 5.78
N GLU A 56 -6.35 -11.28 4.96
CA GLU A 56 -6.59 -11.36 3.51
C GLU A 56 -5.27 -11.34 2.71
N ILE A 57 -4.14 -11.03 3.36
CA ILE A 57 -2.84 -10.94 2.70
C ILE A 57 -2.16 -12.30 2.70
N LYS A 58 -2.00 -12.86 1.50
CA LYS A 58 -1.19 -14.06 1.26
C LYS A 58 0.29 -13.75 1.34
N ASN A 59 0.73 -12.65 0.73
CA ASN A 59 2.13 -12.25 0.72
C ASN A 59 2.28 -10.74 0.52
N LEU A 60 3.33 -10.15 1.08
CA LEU A 60 3.71 -8.76 0.88
C LEU A 60 5.21 -8.73 0.58
N LYS A 61 5.60 -8.10 -0.52
CA LYS A 61 7.01 -8.06 -0.93
C LYS A 61 7.42 -6.74 -1.57
N MET A 62 8.69 -6.40 -1.40
CA MET A 62 9.33 -5.33 -2.15
C MET A 62 9.94 -5.85 -3.46
N GLY A 63 10.00 -4.99 -4.47
CA GLY A 63 10.62 -5.30 -5.76
C GLY A 63 11.30 -4.08 -6.40
N LEU A 64 12.07 -4.34 -7.46
CA LEU A 64 12.65 -3.30 -8.31
C LEU A 64 11.63 -2.85 -9.36
N SER A 65 11.61 -1.56 -9.69
CA SER A 65 10.83 -0.96 -10.78
C SER A 65 11.73 0.03 -11.55
N PHE A 66 11.40 0.30 -12.83
CA PHE A 66 12.13 1.23 -13.70
C PHE A 66 11.99 2.71 -13.29
N SER A 67 11.19 3.01 -12.26
CA SER A 67 11.12 4.31 -11.58
C SER A 67 10.44 4.12 -10.20
N PRO A 68 11.00 4.72 -9.15
CA PRO A 68 11.42 4.15 -7.83
C PRO A 68 11.06 2.68 -7.47
N PHE A 69 11.24 2.26 -6.20
CA PHE A 69 10.95 0.89 -5.72
C PHE A 69 9.43 0.60 -5.72
N ARG A 70 9.12 -0.70 -5.60
CA ARG A 70 7.75 -1.24 -5.59
C ARG A 70 7.43 -1.99 -4.30
N ILE A 71 6.18 -1.91 -3.85
CA ILE A 71 5.55 -2.88 -2.96
C ILE A 71 4.42 -3.59 -3.70
N ALA A 72 4.35 -4.91 -3.58
CA ALA A 72 3.24 -5.72 -4.07
C ALA A 72 2.56 -6.44 -2.90
N ILE A 73 1.25 -6.25 -2.77
CA ILE A 73 0.39 -6.95 -1.82
C ILE A 73 -0.41 -7.99 -2.60
N ILE A 74 -0.18 -9.26 -2.31
CA ILE A 74 -0.88 -10.39 -2.92
C ILE A 74 -1.92 -10.87 -1.92
N ARG A 75 -3.19 -10.83 -2.31
CA ARG A 75 -4.31 -11.31 -1.50
C ARG A 75 -4.50 -12.81 -1.67
N ILE A 76 -5.25 -13.42 -0.75
CA ILE A 76 -5.51 -14.88 -0.74
C ILE A 76 -6.28 -15.34 -1.98
N ASP A 77 -7.17 -14.50 -2.51
CA ASP A 77 -7.91 -14.73 -3.75
C ASP A 77 -7.06 -14.64 -5.03
N GLY A 78 -5.78 -14.24 -4.90
CA GLY A 78 -4.85 -14.07 -6.02
C GLY A 78 -4.80 -12.66 -6.58
N GLU A 79 -5.65 -11.74 -6.12
CA GLU A 79 -5.59 -10.33 -6.50
C GLU A 79 -4.25 -9.72 -6.06
N THR A 80 -3.60 -8.94 -6.93
CA THR A 80 -2.33 -8.29 -6.62
C THR A 80 -2.43 -6.78 -6.74
N TRP A 81 -2.21 -6.10 -5.63
CA TRP A 81 -2.16 -4.65 -5.55
C TRP A 81 -0.71 -4.19 -5.66
N ILE A 82 -0.45 -3.32 -6.64
CA ILE A 82 0.90 -2.88 -6.99
C ILE A 82 1.05 -1.39 -6.69
N PHE A 83 1.99 -1.08 -5.81
CA PHE A 83 2.37 0.27 -5.45
C PHE A 83 3.78 0.56 -5.94
N ASP A 84 3.93 1.57 -6.78
CA ASP A 84 5.18 2.02 -7.38
C ASP A 84 5.58 3.40 -6.87
N GLN A 85 6.71 3.91 -7.37
CA GLN A 85 7.25 5.24 -7.06
C GLN A 85 7.58 5.45 -5.57
N ILE A 86 7.99 4.38 -4.89
CA ILE A 86 8.30 4.40 -3.45
C ILE A 86 9.80 4.64 -3.24
N ASN A 87 10.16 5.48 -2.26
CA ASN A 87 11.56 5.57 -1.80
C ASN A 87 12.02 4.21 -1.26
N ARG A 88 13.25 3.80 -1.58
CA ARG A 88 13.81 2.51 -1.12
C ARG A 88 13.75 2.33 0.40
N LYS A 89 14.10 3.36 1.17
CA LYS A 89 14.14 3.29 2.64
C LYS A 89 12.73 3.10 3.20
N ASP A 90 11.77 3.81 2.65
CA ASP A 90 10.37 3.73 3.05
C ASP A 90 9.76 2.36 2.69
N ALA A 91 10.01 1.88 1.46
CA ALA A 91 9.56 0.56 1.03
C ALA A 91 10.11 -0.55 1.92
N LYS A 92 11.41 -0.50 2.22
CA LYS A 92 12.08 -1.48 3.09
C LYS A 92 11.47 -1.44 4.50
N LYS A 93 11.42 -0.25 5.12
CA LYS A 93 10.89 -0.07 6.48
C LYS A 93 9.43 -0.53 6.59
N PHE A 94 8.61 -0.25 5.57
CA PHE A 94 7.21 -0.67 5.54
C PHE A 94 7.07 -2.20 5.55
N VAL A 95 7.84 -2.89 4.71
CA VAL A 95 7.81 -4.36 4.61
C VAL A 95 8.34 -5.01 5.90
N GLU A 96 9.43 -4.48 6.47
CA GLU A 96 9.98 -4.95 7.76
C GLU A 96 8.95 -4.82 8.88
N LEU A 97 8.35 -3.63 9.04
CA LEU A 97 7.32 -3.40 10.07
C LEU A 97 6.09 -4.29 9.90
N TYR A 98 5.67 -4.57 8.66
CA TYR A 98 4.57 -5.50 8.41
C TYR A 98 4.91 -6.93 8.90
N HIS A 99 6.13 -7.40 8.65
CA HIS A 99 6.57 -8.73 9.07
C HIS A 99 6.84 -8.83 10.57
N ASP A 100 7.20 -7.74 11.24
CA ASP A 100 7.39 -7.72 12.69
C ASP A 100 6.05 -7.80 13.45
N ILE A 101 4.94 -7.36 12.83
CA ILE A 101 3.61 -7.34 13.45
C ILE A 101 2.82 -8.62 13.17
N LYS A 102 2.98 -9.23 11.99
CA LYS A 102 2.21 -10.40 11.54
C LYS A 102 2.88 -11.73 11.90
#